data_AF-A0A2B4SRE0-F1
#
_entry.id   AF-A0A2B4SRE0-F1
#
_cell.length_a   1.000
_cell.length_b   1.000
_cell.length_c   1.000
_cell.angle_alpha   90.00
_cell.angle_beta   90.00
_cell.angle_gamma   90.00
#
_symmetry.space_group_name_H-M   'P 1'
#
loop_
_entity.id
_entity.type
_entity.pdbx_description
1 polymer ?
#
loop_
_entity_poly.entity_id
_entity_poly.type
_entity_poly.pdbx_seq_one_letter_code
_entity_poly.pdbx_strand_id
1 'polypeptide(L)'
;MGKFIKVMEWIIKDNLSESVKIFQPIEPSYEVVTHVHNCDYVDGFISGSIPPKEMRKTGFHWSEGLVRRCFLEVGGTMLAAKLAIEYGLSCSTGGGTHHAFPSHGSGFCMLNDLAVTAKDMVNSQAVDKILIVDLDVHQGDGTAFIFKENYSIFTFSMHCEKNFPLRKQQSDLDVGLDCGLNDEQYLRMVMDYLPWLMDTFKPDLILYDAGVDPHQDDVLGKLCLTDQEDTEMDLIGELQLQKLQNKKPEKFRHRRDLEPRLPDTRFGTTRNPEQNRVQVGRGRIEQNYRKPGQVVLSRRTQYPSGFLKLREPLSREWGQYFRHEQTRFDEEEMRTKMSLSLDNHRFFI
;
A
#
# COMPACT_ATOMS: atom_id res chain seq x y z
N MET A 1 -10.70 8.51 11.02
CA MET A 1 -9.57 8.08 10.15
C MET A 1 -9.92 8.44 8.71
N GLY A 2 -9.76 9.72 8.36
CA GLY A 2 -10.16 10.27 7.05
C GLY A 2 -9.09 10.14 5.96
N LYS A 3 -7.85 9.74 6.30
CA LYS A 3 -6.70 9.83 5.39
C LYS A 3 -6.88 9.12 4.04
N PHE A 4 -7.26 7.84 4.03
CA PHE A 4 -7.42 7.08 2.78
C PHE A 4 -8.62 7.52 1.94
N ILE A 5 -9.65 8.06 2.59
CA ILE A 5 -10.78 8.66 1.87
C ILE A 5 -10.31 9.93 1.16
N LYS A 6 -9.48 10.75 1.82
CA LYS A 6 -8.92 11.96 1.23
C LYS A 6 -8.06 11.65 -0.01
N VAL A 7 -7.25 10.59 0.00
CA VAL A 7 -6.48 10.17 -1.20
C VAL A 7 -7.41 9.98 -2.40
N MET A 8 -8.52 9.26 -2.22
CA MET A 8 -9.51 9.08 -3.27
C MET A 8 -10.24 10.35 -3.67
N GLU A 9 -10.55 11.21 -2.71
CA GLU A 9 -11.14 12.53 -2.99
C GLU A 9 -10.20 13.39 -3.84
N TRP A 10 -8.89 13.36 -3.58
CA TRP A 10 -7.88 14.08 -4.37
C TRP A 10 -7.73 13.52 -5.79
N ILE A 11 -7.70 12.19 -5.97
CA ILE A 11 -7.70 11.56 -7.31
C ILE A 11 -8.87 12.05 -8.16
N ILE A 12 -10.05 12.13 -7.54
CA ILE A 12 -11.26 12.60 -8.20
C ILE A 12 -11.19 14.10 -8.47
N LYS A 13 -10.73 14.89 -7.48
CA LYS A 13 -10.68 16.35 -7.54
C LYS A 13 -9.67 16.87 -8.56
N ASP A 14 -8.53 16.22 -8.71
CA ASP A 14 -7.45 16.64 -9.60
C ASP A 14 -7.66 16.14 -11.05
N ASN A 15 -8.86 15.64 -11.38
CA ASN A 15 -9.24 15.07 -12.68
C ASN A 15 -8.35 13.90 -13.15
N LEU A 16 -7.56 13.31 -12.24
CA LEU A 16 -6.79 12.10 -12.54
C LEU A 16 -7.74 10.93 -12.86
N SER A 17 -8.98 10.96 -12.36
CA SER A 17 -10.01 9.96 -12.65
C SER A 17 -10.25 9.67 -14.14
N GLU A 18 -9.99 10.64 -15.03
CA GLU A 18 -10.13 10.43 -16.48
C GLU A 18 -8.91 9.71 -17.09
N SER A 19 -7.75 9.84 -16.45
CA SER A 19 -6.48 9.25 -16.86
C SER A 19 -6.24 7.87 -16.23
N VAL A 20 -7.11 7.48 -15.29
CA VAL A 20 -6.92 6.28 -14.48
C VAL A 20 -8.10 5.32 -14.47
N LYS A 21 -7.80 4.03 -14.40
CA LYS A 21 -8.81 2.99 -14.19
C LYS A 21 -8.92 2.68 -12.70
N ILE A 22 -10.15 2.66 -12.21
CA ILE A 22 -10.45 2.37 -10.81
C ILE A 22 -10.97 0.94 -10.69
N PHE A 23 -10.35 0.17 -9.79
CA PHE A 23 -10.77 -1.18 -9.45
C PHE A 23 -11.13 -1.29 -7.97
N GLN A 24 -12.02 -2.23 -7.67
CA GLN A 24 -12.46 -2.51 -6.30
C GLN A 24 -11.88 -3.85 -5.83
N PRO A 25 -11.17 -3.87 -4.68
CA PRO A 25 -10.65 -5.11 -4.13
C PRO A 25 -11.73 -5.93 -3.43
N ILE A 26 -11.42 -7.22 -3.27
CA ILE A 26 -12.13 -8.14 -2.39
C ILE A 26 -11.20 -8.57 -1.26
N GLU A 27 -11.77 -9.03 -0.15
CA GLU A 27 -11.00 -9.60 0.95
C GLU A 27 -10.25 -10.87 0.47
N PRO A 28 -8.97 -11.06 0.84
CA PRO A 28 -8.25 -12.28 0.54
C PRO A 28 -8.84 -13.46 1.32
N SER A 29 -8.56 -14.68 0.88
CA SER A 29 -8.92 -15.86 1.65
C SER A 29 -8.10 -15.94 2.94
N TYR A 30 -8.67 -16.59 3.96
CA TYR A 30 -7.97 -16.90 5.20
C TYR A 30 -6.64 -17.63 4.95
N GLU A 31 -6.64 -18.61 4.04
CA GLU A 31 -5.48 -19.40 3.64
C GLU A 31 -4.33 -18.53 3.12
N VAL A 32 -4.63 -17.54 2.28
CA VAL A 32 -3.61 -16.63 1.75
C VAL A 32 -2.98 -15.79 2.86
N VAL A 33 -3.79 -15.27 3.79
CA VAL A 33 -3.29 -14.50 4.93
C VAL A 33 -2.44 -15.37 5.86
N THR A 34 -2.85 -16.63 6.09
CA THR A 34 -2.12 -17.55 6.97
C THR A 34 -0.87 -18.16 6.37
N HIS A 35 -0.58 -17.92 5.08
CA HIS A 35 0.76 -18.16 4.55
C HIS A 35 1.83 -17.26 5.21
N VAL A 36 1.45 -16.09 5.73
CA VAL A 36 2.36 -15.14 6.39
C VAL A 36 2.11 -15.07 7.88
N HIS A 37 0.85 -14.99 8.28
CA HIS A 37 0.46 -14.85 9.68
C HIS A 37 0.10 -16.19 10.31
N ASN A 38 0.41 -16.36 11.60
CA ASN A 38 0.06 -17.57 12.33
C ASN A 38 -1.46 -17.70 12.42
N CYS A 39 -2.00 -18.90 12.22
CA CYS A 39 -3.43 -19.18 12.29
C CYS A 39 -4.06 -18.66 13.58
N ASP A 40 -3.45 -18.95 14.74
CA ASP A 40 -3.94 -18.49 16.05
C ASP A 40 -4.06 -16.96 16.14
N TYR A 41 -3.14 -16.22 15.52
CA TYR A 41 -3.19 -14.77 15.49
C TYR A 41 -4.31 -14.26 14.58
N VAL A 42 -4.46 -14.85 13.39
CA VAL A 42 -5.52 -14.48 12.44
C VAL A 42 -6.90 -14.82 13.02
N ASP A 43 -7.07 -15.99 13.61
CA ASP A 43 -8.30 -16.41 14.30
C ASP A 43 -8.61 -15.46 15.45
N GLY A 44 -7.59 -15.11 16.25
CA GLY A 44 -7.70 -14.14 17.33
C GLY A 44 -8.13 -12.76 16.85
N PHE A 45 -7.58 -12.30 15.72
CA PHE A 45 -7.93 -11.01 15.14
C PHE A 45 -9.35 -11.00 14.61
N ILE A 46 -9.76 -12.03 13.86
CA ILE A 46 -11.11 -12.15 13.30
C ILE A 46 -12.15 -12.22 14.42
N SER A 47 -11.90 -13.01 15.46
CA SER A 47 -12.84 -13.23 16.57
C SER A 47 -12.83 -12.12 17.63
N GLY A 48 -11.87 -11.19 17.58
CA GLY A 48 -11.70 -10.15 18.60
C GLY A 48 -11.16 -10.68 19.93
N SER A 49 -10.51 -11.84 19.92
CA SER A 49 -9.96 -12.48 21.12
C SER A 49 -8.47 -12.17 21.36
N ILE A 50 -7.84 -11.32 20.54
CA ILE A 50 -6.49 -10.79 20.83
C ILE A 50 -6.49 -10.16 22.23
N PRO A 51 -5.56 -10.56 23.13
CA PRO A 51 -5.48 -9.98 24.46
C PRO A 51 -5.39 -8.45 24.43
N PRO A 52 -6.10 -7.71 25.30
CA PRO A 52 -6.10 -6.24 25.27
C PRO A 52 -4.72 -5.60 25.35
N LYS A 53 -3.76 -6.26 26.01
CA LYS A 53 -2.37 -5.79 26.08
C LYS A 53 -1.68 -5.80 24.72
N GLU A 54 -1.93 -6.83 23.92
CA GLU A 54 -1.36 -6.97 22.57
C GLU A 54 -2.07 -6.03 21.59
N MET A 55 -3.40 -5.90 21.68
CA MET A 55 -4.17 -4.93 20.89
C MET A 55 -3.69 -3.49 21.12
N ARG A 56 -3.34 -3.11 22.36
CA ARG A 56 -2.79 -1.76 22.63
C ARG A 56 -1.47 -1.47 21.91
N LYS A 57 -0.64 -2.48 21.61
CA LYS A 57 0.63 -2.28 20.90
C LYS A 57 0.43 -1.88 19.44
N THR A 58 -0.74 -2.19 18.88
CA THR A 58 -1.08 -1.82 17.49
C THR A 58 -1.59 -0.39 17.39
N GLY A 59 -1.97 0.23 18.52
CA GLY A 59 -2.58 1.55 18.55
C GLY A 59 -4.06 1.58 18.17
N PHE A 60 -4.69 0.42 17.93
CA PHE A 60 -6.11 0.32 17.61
C PHE A 60 -6.96 -0.23 18.75
N HIS A 61 -8.25 0.07 18.68
CA HIS A 61 -9.28 -0.69 19.36
C HIS A 61 -9.88 -1.69 18.37
N TRP A 62 -10.10 -2.91 18.83
CA TRP A 62 -10.72 -3.93 17.99
C TRP A 62 -12.15 -3.54 17.59
N SER A 63 -12.51 -3.81 16.34
CA SER A 63 -13.88 -3.80 15.84
C SER A 63 -13.95 -4.67 14.59
N GLU A 64 -15.15 -5.16 14.25
CA GLU A 64 -15.38 -5.87 12.97
C GLU A 64 -15.00 -4.98 11.77
N GLY A 65 -15.22 -3.67 11.88
CA GLY A 65 -14.82 -2.70 10.86
C GLY A 65 -13.30 -2.63 10.66
N LEU A 66 -12.52 -2.74 11.73
CA LEU A 66 -11.06 -2.83 11.65
C LEU A 66 -10.62 -4.12 10.95
N VAL A 67 -11.19 -5.26 11.35
CA VAL A 67 -10.89 -6.57 10.71
C VAL A 67 -11.15 -6.49 9.22
N ARG A 68 -12.36 -6.09 8.84
CA ARG A 68 -12.77 -5.97 7.43
C ARG A 68 -11.86 -5.01 6.65
N ARG A 69 -11.48 -3.90 7.25
CA ARG A 69 -10.56 -2.94 6.63
C ARG A 69 -9.19 -3.57 6.38
N CYS A 70 -8.58 -4.21 7.38
CA CYS A 70 -7.25 -4.79 7.23
C CYS A 70 -7.22 -5.91 6.18
N PHE A 71 -8.28 -6.73 6.09
CA PHE A 71 -8.41 -7.70 5.00
C PHE A 71 -8.56 -7.01 3.63
N LEU A 72 -9.33 -5.93 3.54
CA LEU A 72 -9.44 -5.16 2.29
C LEU A 72 -8.15 -4.43 1.89
N GLU A 73 -7.32 -3.97 2.86
CA GLU A 73 -6.00 -3.41 2.61
C GLU A 73 -5.10 -4.47 1.94
N VAL A 74 -5.03 -5.68 2.51
CA VAL A 74 -4.32 -6.82 1.90
C VAL A 74 -4.87 -7.13 0.50
N GLY A 75 -6.20 -7.21 0.35
CA GLY A 75 -6.84 -7.46 -0.94
C GLY A 75 -6.57 -6.37 -1.98
N GLY A 76 -6.45 -5.12 -1.54
CA GLY A 76 -6.06 -3.96 -2.36
C GLY A 76 -4.67 -4.11 -2.93
N THR A 77 -3.69 -4.39 -2.08
CA THR A 77 -2.28 -4.59 -2.45
C THR A 77 -2.12 -5.81 -3.37
N MET A 78 -2.83 -6.90 -3.09
CA MET A 78 -2.86 -8.09 -3.97
C MET A 78 -3.43 -7.79 -5.35
N LEU A 79 -4.55 -7.05 -5.41
CA LEU A 79 -5.16 -6.66 -6.68
C LEU A 79 -4.25 -5.71 -7.46
N ALA A 80 -3.64 -4.74 -6.78
CA ALA A 80 -2.65 -3.84 -7.38
C ALA A 80 -1.52 -4.65 -8.02
N ALA A 81 -0.87 -5.56 -7.29
CA ALA A 81 0.20 -6.40 -7.84
C ALA A 81 -0.22 -7.17 -9.11
N LYS A 82 -1.43 -7.74 -9.15
CA LYS A 82 -1.96 -8.41 -10.35
C LYS A 82 -2.13 -7.44 -11.51
N LEU A 83 -2.67 -6.25 -11.23
CA LEU A 83 -2.86 -5.21 -12.24
C LEU A 83 -1.55 -4.61 -12.72
N ALA A 84 -0.52 -4.44 -11.88
CA ALA A 84 0.81 -4.00 -12.29
C ALA A 84 1.43 -4.96 -13.31
N ILE A 85 1.29 -6.28 -13.09
CA ILE A 85 1.76 -7.31 -14.03
C ILE A 85 1.06 -7.17 -15.39
N GLU A 86 -0.25 -6.91 -15.41
CA GLU A 86 -1.04 -6.78 -16.65
C GLU A 86 -0.81 -5.44 -17.36
N TYR A 87 -0.75 -4.34 -16.60
CA TYR A 87 -0.87 -2.99 -17.14
C TYR A 87 0.41 -2.16 -17.11
N GLY A 88 1.43 -2.55 -16.34
CA GLY A 88 2.59 -1.68 -16.12
C GLY A 88 2.78 -1.33 -14.67
N LEU A 89 1.82 -0.56 -14.18
CA LEU A 89 1.88 0.17 -12.94
C LEU A 89 0.49 0.21 -12.33
N SER A 90 0.43 0.12 -11.01
CA SER A 90 -0.79 0.22 -10.21
C SER A 90 -0.48 0.73 -8.82
N CYS A 91 -1.41 1.44 -8.18
CA CYS A 91 -1.28 1.82 -6.78
C CYS A 91 -2.53 1.52 -5.97
N SER A 92 -2.37 0.94 -4.79
CA SER A 92 -3.44 0.77 -3.81
C SER A 92 -3.57 2.03 -2.96
N THR A 93 -4.78 2.56 -2.75
CA THR A 93 -4.95 3.78 -1.93
C THR A 93 -5.05 3.48 -0.43
N GLY A 94 -4.50 2.36 0.00
CA GLY A 94 -4.45 1.88 1.36
C GLY A 94 -3.54 0.65 1.43
N GLY A 95 -3.09 0.30 2.63
CA GLY A 95 -2.01 -0.66 2.82
C GLY A 95 -0.78 0.02 3.41
N GLY A 96 0.41 -0.48 3.06
CA GLY A 96 1.68 -0.04 3.63
C GLY A 96 1.84 -0.54 5.07
N THR A 97 1.38 -1.76 5.34
CA THR A 97 1.28 -2.28 6.70
C THR A 97 2.50 -3.12 7.09
N HIS A 98 3.68 -2.56 6.86
CA HIS A 98 4.99 -3.21 6.95
C HIS A 98 5.44 -3.64 8.36
N HIS A 99 4.77 -3.18 9.43
CA HIS A 99 5.15 -3.49 10.82
C HIS A 99 4.50 -4.77 11.37
N ALA A 100 3.52 -5.35 10.69
CA ALA A 100 2.83 -6.54 11.22
C ALA A 100 3.73 -7.78 11.13
N PHE A 101 3.87 -8.49 12.26
CA PHE A 101 4.63 -9.73 12.37
C PHE A 101 3.71 -10.95 12.17
N PRO A 102 4.27 -12.16 11.96
CA PRO A 102 3.46 -13.36 11.82
C PRO A 102 2.50 -13.59 13.00
N SER A 103 2.94 -13.31 14.23
CA SER A 103 2.20 -13.64 15.45
C SER A 103 1.52 -12.45 16.15
N HIS A 104 1.75 -11.20 15.69
CA HIS A 104 1.15 -10.02 16.31
C HIS A 104 1.15 -8.80 15.39
N GLY A 105 0.25 -7.86 15.65
CA GLY A 105 0.30 -6.52 15.07
C GLY A 105 1.30 -5.61 15.80
N SER A 106 1.71 -4.53 15.14
CA SER A 106 2.64 -3.52 15.67
C SER A 106 2.51 -2.23 14.85
N GLY A 107 2.79 -1.07 15.42
CA GLY A 107 2.93 0.19 14.65
C GLY A 107 1.76 0.48 13.68
N PHE A 108 0.51 0.40 14.13
CA PHE A 108 -0.68 0.59 13.27
C PHE A 108 -0.85 -0.43 12.14
N CYS A 109 -0.18 -1.59 12.23
CA CYS A 109 -0.27 -2.67 11.26
C CYS A 109 -0.83 -3.93 11.94
N MET A 110 -1.99 -4.42 11.47
CA MET A 110 -2.59 -5.66 11.96
C MET A 110 -2.19 -6.87 11.11
N LEU A 111 -2.20 -6.73 9.79
CA LEU A 111 -1.76 -7.72 8.81
C LEU A 111 -0.72 -7.06 7.93
N ASN A 112 0.25 -7.80 7.39
CA ASN A 112 1.31 -7.28 6.52
C ASN A 112 0.90 -7.50 5.06
N ASP A 113 0.35 -6.46 4.44
CA ASP A 113 -0.20 -6.53 3.09
C ASP A 113 0.86 -6.78 2.02
N LEU A 114 2.03 -6.15 2.14
CA LEU A 114 3.19 -6.35 1.27
C LEU A 114 3.66 -7.81 1.33
N ALA A 115 3.82 -8.35 2.54
CA ALA A 115 4.31 -9.70 2.72
C ALA A 115 3.32 -10.77 2.24
N VAL A 116 2.03 -10.60 2.56
CA VAL A 116 0.98 -11.51 2.06
C VAL A 116 0.96 -11.48 0.53
N THR A 117 1.00 -10.29 -0.07
CA THR A 117 1.01 -10.12 -1.53
C THR A 117 2.24 -10.76 -2.16
N ALA A 118 3.44 -10.47 -1.66
CA ALA A 118 4.68 -11.00 -2.20
C ALA A 118 4.71 -12.53 -2.15
N LYS A 119 4.30 -13.11 -1.02
CA LYS A 119 4.26 -14.56 -0.84
C LYS A 119 3.23 -15.23 -1.73
N ASP A 120 2.04 -14.65 -1.90
CA ASP A 120 1.01 -15.17 -2.83
C ASP A 120 1.49 -15.16 -4.28
N MET A 121 2.13 -14.07 -4.72
CA MET A 121 2.61 -13.92 -6.10
C MET A 121 3.73 -14.93 -6.44
N VAL A 122 4.64 -15.19 -5.49
CA VAL A 122 5.69 -16.22 -5.66
C VAL A 122 5.10 -17.63 -5.58
N ASN A 123 4.25 -17.93 -4.59
CA ASN A 123 3.66 -19.25 -4.41
C ASN A 123 2.75 -19.66 -5.58
N SER A 124 2.01 -18.71 -6.14
CA SER A 124 1.16 -18.92 -7.33
C SER A 124 1.95 -18.96 -8.65
N GLN A 125 3.27 -18.75 -8.59
CA GLN A 125 4.19 -18.68 -9.73
C GLN A 125 3.81 -17.57 -10.72
N ALA A 126 3.21 -16.48 -10.23
CA ALA A 126 2.95 -15.29 -11.04
C ALA A 126 4.27 -14.56 -11.36
N VAL A 127 5.24 -14.63 -10.46
CA VAL A 127 6.60 -14.07 -10.57
C VAL A 127 7.60 -14.94 -9.82
N ASP A 128 8.88 -14.91 -10.20
CA ASP A 128 9.93 -15.70 -9.54
C ASP A 128 10.66 -14.89 -8.45
N LYS A 129 10.83 -13.56 -8.69
CA LYS A 129 11.51 -12.65 -7.77
C LYS A 129 10.75 -11.35 -7.53
N ILE A 130 10.64 -10.91 -6.29
CA ILE A 130 9.99 -9.65 -5.90
C ILE A 130 10.97 -8.80 -5.12
N LEU A 131 11.05 -7.51 -5.47
CA LEU A 131 11.74 -6.51 -4.67
C LEU A 131 10.68 -5.70 -3.93
N ILE A 132 10.74 -5.71 -2.61
CA ILE A 132 9.99 -4.78 -1.77
C ILE A 132 10.89 -3.58 -1.55
N VAL A 133 10.48 -2.42 -2.04
CA VAL A 133 11.11 -1.12 -1.78
C VAL A 133 10.26 -0.44 -0.73
N ASP A 134 10.83 -0.21 0.45
CA ASP A 134 10.16 0.40 1.59
C ASP A 134 10.83 1.75 1.88
N LEU A 135 10.13 2.83 1.51
CA LEU A 135 10.55 4.21 1.73
C LEU A 135 9.65 4.93 2.75
N ASP A 136 8.90 4.17 3.55
CA ASP A 136 8.31 4.71 4.77
C ASP A 136 9.43 5.14 5.72
N VAL A 137 9.19 6.21 6.47
CA VAL A 137 10.21 6.78 7.36
C VAL A 137 10.57 5.85 8.53
N HIS A 138 9.70 4.89 8.84
CA HIS A 138 9.91 3.83 9.81
C HIS A 138 10.45 2.58 9.12
N GLN A 139 11.24 1.78 9.83
CA GLN A 139 11.70 0.53 9.22
C GLN A 139 10.55 -0.48 9.19
N GLY A 140 10.30 -1.10 8.02
CA GLY A 140 9.43 -2.26 7.84
C GLY A 140 9.91 -3.53 8.54
N ASP A 141 9.95 -3.51 9.87
CA ASP A 141 10.45 -4.57 10.73
C ASP A 141 9.69 -5.90 10.64
N GLY A 142 8.36 -5.83 10.48
CA GLY A 142 7.54 -7.00 10.22
C GLY A 142 7.93 -7.67 8.91
N THR A 143 8.06 -6.87 7.84
CA THR A 143 8.46 -7.35 6.50
C THR A 143 9.86 -7.97 6.52
N ALA A 144 10.83 -7.29 7.14
CA ALA A 144 12.19 -7.80 7.31
C ALA A 144 12.21 -9.15 8.06
N PHE A 145 11.46 -9.26 9.16
CA PHE A 145 11.39 -10.51 9.94
C PHE A 145 10.78 -11.67 9.13
N ILE A 146 9.73 -11.38 8.34
CA ILE A 146 9.02 -12.39 7.55
C ILE A 146 9.92 -13.00 6.46
N PHE A 147 10.78 -12.19 5.83
CA PHE A 147 11.55 -12.59 4.66
C PHE A 147 13.04 -12.84 4.88
N LYS A 148 13.56 -12.71 6.10
CA LYS A 148 14.99 -12.94 6.46
C LYS A 148 15.65 -14.22 5.93
N GLU A 149 14.88 -15.24 5.55
CA GLU A 149 15.36 -16.54 5.03
C GLU A 149 14.81 -16.84 3.61
N ASN A 150 14.26 -15.83 2.92
CA ASN A 150 13.65 -15.97 1.60
C ASN A 150 14.55 -15.37 0.52
N TYR A 151 14.96 -16.18 -0.48
CA TYR A 151 15.82 -15.73 -1.57
C TYR A 151 15.05 -15.21 -2.81
N SER A 152 13.74 -15.41 -2.86
CA SER A 152 12.87 -14.93 -3.93
C SER A 152 12.29 -13.55 -3.65
N ILE A 153 12.31 -13.09 -2.40
CA ILE A 153 11.73 -11.80 -1.99
C ILE A 153 12.82 -11.01 -1.29
N PHE A 154 13.28 -9.94 -1.93
CA PHE A 154 14.31 -9.06 -1.40
C PHE A 154 13.65 -7.84 -0.77
N THR A 155 14.10 -7.49 0.43
CA THR A 155 13.59 -6.37 1.22
C THR A 155 14.64 -5.27 1.30
N PHE A 156 14.31 -4.11 0.71
CA PHE A 156 15.11 -2.90 0.78
C PHE A 156 14.34 -1.84 1.57
N SER A 157 14.93 -1.34 2.66
CA SER A 157 14.34 -0.28 3.48
C SER A 157 15.30 0.89 3.66
N MET A 158 14.84 2.10 3.33
CA MET A 158 15.47 3.36 3.72
C MET A 158 14.57 4.05 4.72
N HIS A 159 15.09 4.30 5.92
CA HIS A 159 14.26 4.79 7.03
C HIS A 159 15.07 5.69 7.95
N CYS A 160 14.40 6.52 8.76
CA CYS A 160 15.09 7.28 9.79
C CYS A 160 15.63 6.34 10.88
N GLU A 161 16.96 6.30 11.03
CA GLU A 161 17.67 5.38 11.93
C GLU A 161 17.18 5.55 13.37
N LYS A 162 17.04 6.81 13.81
CA LYS A 162 16.59 7.18 15.16
C LYS A 162 15.07 7.34 15.23
N ASN A 163 14.34 6.40 14.63
CA ASN A 163 12.88 6.36 14.63
C ASN A 163 12.31 4.96 14.90
N PHE A 164 10.98 4.79 14.84
CA PHE A 164 10.34 3.49 15.06
C PHE A 164 10.77 2.44 14.00
N PRO A 165 10.87 1.16 14.37
CA PRO A 165 10.93 0.66 15.74
C PRO A 165 12.25 1.03 16.42
N LEU A 166 12.23 1.09 17.75
CA LEU A 166 13.43 1.38 18.55
C LEU A 166 14.54 0.34 18.35
N ARG A 167 14.15 -0.93 18.12
CA ARG A 167 15.07 -2.01 17.79
C ARG A 167 14.82 -2.41 16.34
N LYS A 168 15.75 -2.05 15.46
CA LYS A 168 15.70 -2.42 14.06
C LYS A 168 15.81 -3.94 13.89
N GLN A 169 15.13 -4.46 12.89
CA GLN A 169 15.36 -5.80 12.36
C GLN A 169 16.45 -5.75 11.29
N GLN A 170 16.88 -6.92 10.83
CA GLN A 170 17.78 -7.03 9.69
C GLN A 170 16.99 -7.51 8.48
N SER A 171 16.90 -6.67 7.46
CA SER A 171 16.39 -6.98 6.12
C SER A 171 17.54 -7.39 5.20
N ASP A 172 17.29 -7.51 3.90
CA ASP A 172 18.35 -7.78 2.93
C ASP A 172 19.25 -6.54 2.69
N LEU A 173 18.66 -5.35 2.73
CA LEU A 173 19.38 -4.07 2.68
C LEU A 173 18.64 -3.00 3.49
N ASP A 174 19.22 -2.64 4.63
CA ASP A 174 18.76 -1.55 5.48
C ASP A 174 19.70 -0.34 5.35
N VAL A 175 19.10 0.84 5.14
CA VAL A 175 19.81 2.12 5.05
C VAL A 175 19.22 3.08 6.07
N GLY A 176 19.95 3.26 7.17
CA GLY A 176 19.59 4.21 8.23
C GLY A 176 19.93 5.65 7.85
N LEU A 177 18.91 6.51 7.84
CA LEU A 177 19.01 7.93 7.53
C LEU A 177 19.07 8.78 8.81
N ASP A 178 19.86 9.85 8.76
CA ASP A 178 19.96 10.81 9.85
C ASP A 178 18.69 11.67 9.96
N CYS A 179 18.32 12.07 11.18
CA CYS A 179 17.21 13.01 11.38
C CYS A 179 17.49 14.34 10.68
N GLY A 180 16.47 14.91 10.04
CA GLY A 180 16.55 16.18 9.33
C GLY A 180 17.22 16.11 7.96
N LEU A 181 17.49 14.89 7.45
CA LEU A 181 17.95 14.68 6.10
C LEU A 181 16.94 15.27 5.09
N ASN A 182 17.46 15.96 4.09
CA ASN A 182 16.67 16.71 3.11
C ASN A 182 16.51 15.95 1.79
N ASP A 183 15.61 16.47 0.97
CA ASP A 183 15.38 16.18 -0.44
C ASP A 183 16.62 15.67 -1.22
N GLU A 184 17.61 16.54 -1.46
CA GLU A 184 18.79 16.22 -2.29
C GLU A 184 19.57 15.00 -1.76
N GLN A 185 19.73 14.91 -0.44
CA GLN A 185 20.42 13.80 0.20
C GLN A 185 19.61 12.50 0.07
N TYR A 186 18.28 12.60 0.16
CA TYR A 186 17.38 11.45 0.12
C TYR A 186 17.40 10.82 -1.27
N LEU A 187 17.17 11.61 -2.32
CA LEU A 187 17.18 11.13 -3.70
C LEU A 187 18.53 10.54 -4.09
N ARG A 188 19.62 11.14 -3.63
CA ARG A 188 20.95 10.60 -3.88
C ARG A 188 21.09 9.18 -3.35
N MET A 189 20.60 8.94 -2.13
CA MET A 189 20.62 7.61 -1.54
C MET A 189 19.74 6.63 -2.34
N VAL A 190 18.52 7.03 -2.72
CA VAL A 190 17.65 6.19 -3.57
C VAL A 190 18.35 5.83 -4.89
N MET A 191 18.99 6.80 -5.54
CA MET A 191 19.71 6.64 -6.80
C MET A 191 20.99 5.80 -6.68
N ASP A 192 21.63 5.78 -5.52
CA ASP A 192 22.82 4.97 -5.28
C ASP A 192 22.47 3.48 -5.12
N TYR A 193 21.30 3.15 -4.55
CA TYR A 193 20.91 1.75 -4.27
C TYR A 193 19.96 1.14 -5.30
N LEU A 194 18.92 1.85 -5.72
CA LEU A 194 17.82 1.24 -6.46
C LEU A 194 18.24 0.73 -7.86
N PRO A 195 19.01 1.47 -8.68
CA PRO A 195 19.52 0.96 -9.95
C PRO A 195 20.39 -0.29 -9.77
N TRP A 196 21.24 -0.29 -8.74
CA TRP A 196 22.08 -1.45 -8.43
C TRP A 196 21.26 -2.69 -8.04
N LEU A 197 20.22 -2.54 -7.21
CA LEU A 197 19.29 -3.62 -6.86
C LEU A 197 18.58 -4.17 -8.11
N MET A 198 18.19 -3.27 -9.02
CA MET A 198 17.53 -3.64 -10.26
C MET A 198 18.42 -4.49 -11.17
N ASP A 199 19.71 -4.16 -11.24
CA ASP A 199 20.69 -4.87 -12.06
C ASP A 199 21.19 -6.18 -11.43
N THR A 200 21.31 -6.23 -10.11
CA THR A 200 21.85 -7.38 -9.39
C THR A 200 20.77 -8.40 -9.02
N PHE A 201 19.71 -7.97 -8.33
CA PHE A 201 18.64 -8.86 -7.91
C PHE A 201 17.70 -9.19 -9.07
N LYS A 202 17.53 -8.29 -10.05
CA LYS A 202 16.67 -8.48 -11.24
C LYS A 202 15.25 -8.96 -10.86
N PRO A 203 14.48 -8.19 -10.08
CA PRO A 203 13.11 -8.57 -9.68
C PRO A 203 12.17 -8.65 -10.89
N ASP A 204 11.12 -9.46 -10.81
CA ASP A 204 10.04 -9.51 -11.81
C ASP A 204 8.92 -8.50 -11.54
N LEU A 205 8.78 -8.11 -10.27
CA LEU A 205 7.80 -7.17 -9.76
C LEU A 205 8.42 -6.38 -8.61
N ILE A 206 8.14 -5.08 -8.57
CA ILE A 206 8.43 -4.21 -7.43
C ILE A 206 7.14 -3.99 -6.66
N LEU A 207 7.17 -4.21 -5.34
CA LEU A 207 6.16 -3.70 -4.42
C LEU A 207 6.77 -2.49 -3.73
N TYR A 208 6.17 -1.33 -3.92
CA TYR A 208 6.67 -0.08 -3.38
C TYR A 208 5.79 0.38 -2.23
N ASP A 209 6.34 0.47 -1.02
CA ASP A 209 5.72 1.13 0.12
C ASP A 209 6.12 2.61 0.14
N ALA A 210 5.14 3.43 -0.20
CA ALA A 210 5.30 4.87 -0.40
C ALA A 210 4.78 5.64 0.80
N GLY A 211 5.48 5.50 1.94
CA GLY A 211 5.18 6.31 3.11
C GLY A 211 5.35 7.79 2.80
N VAL A 212 4.39 8.61 3.23
CA VAL A 212 4.45 10.08 3.09
C VAL A 212 4.96 10.76 4.35
N ASP A 213 5.22 9.97 5.40
CA ASP A 213 5.74 10.44 6.66
C ASP A 213 7.24 10.80 6.68
N PRO A 214 8.05 10.63 5.60
CA PRO A 214 9.32 11.37 5.48
C PRO A 214 9.14 12.89 5.36
N HIS A 215 7.93 13.37 5.05
CA HIS A 215 7.66 14.78 4.82
C HIS A 215 7.94 15.63 6.08
N GLN A 216 8.48 16.83 5.88
CA GLN A 216 8.90 17.75 6.96
C GLN A 216 7.77 18.16 7.92
N ASP A 217 6.52 18.12 7.44
CA ASP A 217 5.33 18.45 8.24
C ASP A 217 4.77 17.24 9.01
N ASP A 218 5.34 16.03 8.82
CA ASP A 218 4.93 14.85 9.56
C ASP A 218 5.58 14.82 10.95
N VAL A 219 4.73 14.75 11.98
CA VAL A 219 5.15 14.79 13.39
C VAL A 219 5.83 13.49 13.86
N LEU A 220 5.73 12.41 13.09
CA LEU A 220 6.33 11.11 13.37
C LEU A 220 7.60 10.87 12.56
N GLY A 221 7.79 11.57 11.43
CA GLY A 221 8.84 11.32 10.45
C GLY A 221 10.28 11.62 10.86
N LYS A 222 10.54 12.82 11.37
CA LYS A 222 11.89 13.34 11.69
C LYS A 222 12.84 13.50 10.51
N LEU A 223 12.37 13.35 9.27
CA LEU A 223 13.07 13.79 8.07
C LEU A 223 12.55 15.17 7.65
N CYS A 224 13.14 15.77 6.62
CA CYS A 224 12.77 17.10 6.15
C CYS A 224 12.49 17.11 4.64
N LEU A 225 11.75 16.11 4.15
CA LEU A 225 11.37 16.09 2.74
C LEU A 225 10.26 17.10 2.43
N THR A 226 10.24 17.63 1.23
CA THR A 226 9.23 18.60 0.77
C THR A 226 8.36 18.03 -0.35
N ASP A 227 7.26 18.73 -0.66
CA ASP A 227 6.41 18.44 -1.82
C ASP A 227 7.15 18.55 -3.19
N GLN A 228 8.44 18.91 -3.23
CA GLN A 228 9.15 19.18 -4.48
C GLN A 228 9.69 17.92 -5.19
N GLU A 229 9.64 16.74 -4.56
CA GLU A 229 10.27 15.53 -5.07
C GLU A 229 9.28 14.42 -5.44
N ASP A 230 8.62 14.58 -6.59
CA ASP A 230 7.88 13.50 -7.28
C ASP A 230 8.82 12.41 -7.89
N THR A 231 10.15 12.54 -7.70
CA THR A 231 11.14 11.82 -8.53
C THR A 231 11.34 10.35 -8.20
N GLU A 232 11.01 9.90 -6.99
CA GLU A 232 11.17 8.49 -6.59
C GLU A 232 10.09 7.60 -7.19
N MET A 233 8.85 8.07 -7.13
CA MET A 233 7.70 7.43 -7.77
C MET A 233 7.92 7.31 -9.28
N ASP A 234 8.37 8.40 -9.90
CA ASP A 234 8.72 8.41 -11.32
C ASP A 234 9.79 7.38 -11.64
N LEU A 235 10.88 7.35 -10.87
CA LEU A 235 11.97 6.40 -11.05
C LEU A 235 11.50 4.94 -10.89
N ILE A 236 10.78 4.63 -9.81
CA ILE A 236 10.29 3.28 -9.53
C ILE A 236 9.30 2.84 -10.61
N GLY A 237 8.40 3.75 -11.03
CA GLY A 237 7.47 3.52 -12.12
C GLY A 237 8.17 3.24 -13.46
N GLU A 238 9.17 4.05 -13.81
CA GLU A 238 9.99 3.85 -15.01
C GLU A 238 10.71 2.49 -14.99
N LEU A 239 11.34 2.14 -13.86
CA LEU A 239 12.06 0.89 -13.66
C LEU A 239 11.13 -0.34 -13.80
N GLN A 240 9.92 -0.27 -13.24
CA GLN A 240 8.91 -1.32 -13.39
C GLN A 240 8.45 -1.45 -14.86
N LEU A 241 8.23 -0.32 -15.55
CA LEU A 241 7.77 -0.31 -16.94
C LEU A 241 8.82 -0.84 -17.92
N GLN A 242 10.10 -0.50 -17.73
CA GLN A 242 11.22 -0.99 -18.54
C GLN A 242 11.28 -2.52 -18.51
N LYS A 243 10.93 -3.16 -17.39
CA LYS A 243 10.91 -4.63 -17.27
C LYS A 243 9.85 -5.29 -18.12
N LEU A 244 8.65 -4.74 -18.17
CA LEU A 244 7.58 -5.30 -18.99
C LEU A 244 7.88 -5.16 -20.49
N GLN A 245 8.66 -4.16 -20.90
CA GLN A 245 9.12 -4.02 -22.27
C GLN A 245 10.21 -5.05 -22.64
N ASN A 246 11.02 -5.48 -21.67
CA ASN A 246 12.10 -6.44 -21.86
C ASN A 246 11.68 -7.92 -21.74
N LYS A 247 10.47 -8.21 -21.23
CA LYS A 247 9.92 -9.57 -21.24
C LYS A 247 9.39 -9.91 -22.64
N LYS A 248 10.07 -10.83 -23.35
CA LYS A 248 9.50 -11.47 -24.57
C LYS A 248 8.13 -12.07 -24.21
N PRO A 249 7.10 -11.96 -25.09
CA PRO A 249 5.71 -12.32 -24.79
C PRO A 249 5.42 -13.82 -24.55
N GLU A 250 6.43 -14.66 -24.25
CA GLU A 250 6.28 -16.12 -24.25
C GLU A 250 5.88 -16.78 -22.92
N LYS A 251 5.61 -16.03 -21.83
CA LYS A 251 5.19 -16.66 -20.56
C LYS A 251 3.86 -16.22 -19.96
N PHE A 252 3.13 -15.28 -20.57
CA PHE A 252 1.75 -15.01 -20.14
C PHE A 252 0.78 -15.95 -20.85
N ARG A 253 0.78 -17.24 -20.46
CA ARG A 253 -0.37 -18.11 -20.75
C ARG A 253 -1.57 -17.49 -20.03
N HIS A 254 -2.51 -16.93 -20.80
CA HIS A 254 -3.84 -16.57 -20.33
C HIS A 254 -4.47 -17.76 -19.58
N ARG A 255 -4.34 -17.81 -18.25
CA ARG A 255 -5.20 -18.64 -17.42
C ARG A 255 -6.53 -17.90 -17.30
N ARG A 256 -7.57 -18.46 -17.90
CA ARG A 256 -8.97 -17.99 -17.86
C ARG A 256 -9.63 -18.27 -16.49
N ASP A 257 -8.85 -18.26 -15.42
CA ASP A 257 -9.26 -18.81 -14.12
C ASP A 257 -9.42 -17.73 -13.04
N LEU A 258 -9.35 -16.44 -13.41
CA LEU A 258 -9.49 -15.31 -12.48
C LEU A 258 -10.92 -14.75 -12.38
N GLU A 259 -11.93 -15.42 -12.95
CA GLU A 259 -13.33 -15.14 -12.58
C GLU A 259 -13.64 -15.80 -11.23
N PRO A 260 -14.10 -15.05 -10.21
CA PRO A 260 -14.53 -15.65 -8.96
C PRO A 260 -15.71 -16.58 -9.21
N ARG A 261 -15.51 -17.89 -9.06
CA ARG A 261 -16.59 -18.87 -9.07
C ARG A 261 -17.44 -18.65 -7.81
N LEU A 262 -18.63 -18.11 -7.99
CA LEU A 262 -19.67 -18.11 -6.96
C LEU A 262 -19.92 -19.55 -6.50
N PRO A 263 -20.08 -19.82 -5.19
CA PRO A 263 -20.36 -21.16 -4.71
C PRO A 263 -21.70 -21.69 -5.28
N ASP A 264 -21.63 -22.88 -5.87
CA ASP A 264 -22.74 -23.63 -6.44
C ASP A 264 -23.73 -24.02 -5.33
N THR A 265 -24.75 -23.18 -5.09
CA THR A 265 -25.85 -23.51 -4.19
C THR A 265 -26.77 -24.53 -4.86
N ARG A 266 -26.38 -25.81 -4.85
CA ARG A 266 -27.29 -26.92 -5.10
C ARG A 266 -28.12 -27.20 -3.85
N PHE A 267 -29.20 -26.44 -3.67
CA PHE A 267 -30.38 -26.95 -2.97
C PHE A 267 -31.36 -27.46 -4.03
N GLY A 268 -31.61 -28.76 -4.01
CA GLY A 268 -32.53 -29.41 -4.92
C GLY A 268 -33.97 -29.06 -4.60
N THR A 269 -34.74 -28.73 -5.62
CA THR A 269 -36.17 -29.02 -5.70
C THR A 269 -36.60 -29.22 -7.16
N THR A 270 -37.53 -30.15 -7.33
CA THR A 270 -38.01 -30.83 -8.54
C THR A 270 -38.98 -30.02 -9.43
N ARG A 271 -38.93 -30.27 -10.76
CA ARG A 271 -40.01 -30.17 -11.81
C ARG A 271 -40.57 -28.74 -12.06
N ASN A 272 -41.01 -28.28 -13.23
CA ASN A 272 -41.44 -28.79 -14.55
C ASN A 272 -41.33 -27.60 -15.56
N PRO A 273 -41.26 -27.80 -16.89
CA PRO A 273 -41.08 -26.73 -17.88
C PRO A 273 -42.41 -26.18 -18.38
N GLU A 274 -42.47 -24.89 -18.75
CA GLU A 274 -43.17 -24.38 -19.95
C GLU A 274 -43.18 -22.84 -20.07
N GLN A 275 -42.94 -22.38 -21.31
CA GLN A 275 -43.52 -21.19 -21.96
C GLN A 275 -43.26 -19.78 -21.39
N ASN A 276 -42.45 -18.97 -22.09
CA ASN A 276 -42.91 -17.95 -23.07
C ASN A 276 -41.88 -16.82 -23.30
N ARG A 277 -41.80 -16.40 -24.57
CA ARG A 277 -41.09 -15.22 -25.08
C ARG A 277 -41.61 -13.92 -24.43
N VAL A 278 -40.74 -12.92 -24.23
CA VAL A 278 -40.90 -11.51 -24.69
C VAL A 278 -39.57 -10.77 -24.55
N GLN A 279 -39.28 -9.91 -25.53
CA GLN A 279 -38.11 -9.06 -25.67
C GLN A 279 -38.43 -7.61 -25.22
N VAL A 280 -37.42 -6.92 -24.68
CA VAL A 280 -37.21 -5.46 -24.57
C VAL A 280 -38.07 -4.63 -23.58
N GLY A 281 -37.39 -3.86 -22.71
CA GLY A 281 -37.97 -2.68 -22.07
C GLY A 281 -37.07 -2.04 -21.01
N ARG A 282 -36.63 -0.79 -21.26
CA ARG A 282 -35.80 0.07 -20.39
C ARG A 282 -36.47 0.38 -19.04
N GLY A 283 -35.67 0.58 -17.98
CA GLY A 283 -36.13 1.27 -16.77
C GLY A 283 -35.13 1.23 -15.61
N ARG A 284 -34.47 2.36 -15.36
CA ARG A 284 -33.68 2.67 -14.15
C ARG A 284 -34.53 2.48 -12.89
N ILE A 285 -33.98 1.83 -11.86
CA ILE A 285 -34.26 2.16 -10.46
C ILE A 285 -32.91 2.17 -9.71
N GLU A 286 -32.64 3.32 -9.12
CA GLU A 286 -31.53 3.64 -8.23
C GLU A 286 -31.59 2.78 -6.96
N GLN A 287 -30.44 2.28 -6.48
CA GLN A 287 -30.23 2.07 -5.06
C GLN A 287 -28.83 2.48 -4.63
N ASN A 288 -28.83 3.52 -3.81
CA ASN A 288 -27.72 4.08 -3.06
C ASN A 288 -27.02 3.01 -2.19
N TYR A 289 -25.73 2.79 -2.40
CA TYR A 289 -24.85 2.27 -1.35
C TYR A 289 -23.47 2.94 -1.42
N ARG A 290 -23.21 3.82 -0.45
CA ARG A 290 -21.91 4.42 -0.14
C ARG A 290 -20.91 3.34 0.29
N LYS A 291 -19.75 3.20 -0.37
CA LYS A 291 -18.53 2.56 0.19
C LYS A 291 -17.25 3.07 -0.51
N PRO A 292 -16.19 3.46 0.21
CA PRO A 292 -14.88 3.79 -0.36
C PRO A 292 -13.90 2.60 -0.30
N GLY A 293 -12.91 2.60 -1.19
CA GLY A 293 -11.82 1.61 -1.29
C GLY A 293 -11.51 1.31 -2.75
N GLN A 294 -10.51 2.00 -3.31
CA GLN A 294 -10.25 2.08 -4.75
C GLN A 294 -8.74 2.03 -5.01
N VAL A 295 -8.31 1.54 -6.16
CA VAL A 295 -6.90 1.37 -6.59
C VAL A 295 -6.78 1.97 -7.98
N VAL A 296 -5.70 2.71 -8.26
CA VAL A 296 -5.56 3.62 -9.41
C VAL A 296 -4.43 3.17 -10.35
N LEU A 297 -4.65 3.21 -11.67
CA LEU A 297 -3.63 2.90 -12.71
C LEU A 297 -3.54 4.03 -13.74
N SER A 298 -2.36 4.46 -14.20
CA SER A 298 -2.24 5.37 -15.38
C SER A 298 -2.01 4.59 -16.70
N ARG A 299 -2.48 5.12 -17.85
CA ARG A 299 -2.35 4.48 -19.17
C ARG A 299 -1.24 5.10 -20.03
N ARG A 300 -0.49 4.24 -20.74
CA ARG A 300 0.46 4.59 -21.82
C ARG A 300 -0.15 5.54 -22.86
N THR A 301 0.48 6.69 -23.02
CA THR A 301 0.55 7.48 -24.26
C THR A 301 1.95 8.08 -24.31
N GLN A 302 2.57 8.12 -25.50
CA GLN A 302 3.87 8.76 -25.74
C GLN A 302 3.98 10.06 -24.94
N TYR A 303 4.91 10.11 -23.98
CA TYR A 303 5.08 11.26 -23.11
C TYR A 303 5.51 12.46 -23.95
N PRO A 304 4.71 13.55 -24.06
CA PRO A 304 5.29 14.85 -24.27
C PRO A 304 6.06 15.18 -22.99
N SER A 305 7.25 15.76 -23.13
CA SER A 305 8.19 16.14 -22.07
C SER A 305 7.65 17.24 -21.11
N GLY A 306 6.45 17.08 -20.56
CA GLY A 306 5.69 18.14 -19.89
C GLY A 306 4.77 17.70 -18.76
N PHE A 307 4.83 16.44 -18.29
CA PHE A 307 4.03 15.99 -17.13
C PHE A 307 4.49 16.59 -15.79
N LEU A 308 5.68 17.22 -15.75
CA LEU A 308 6.31 17.75 -14.52
C LEU A 308 6.71 19.23 -14.63
N LYS A 309 5.89 20.06 -15.28
CA LYS A 309 6.04 21.53 -15.19
C LYS A 309 4.71 22.21 -14.90
N LEU A 310 4.34 22.26 -13.63
CA LEU A 310 3.36 23.22 -13.11
C LEU A 310 3.87 23.82 -11.78
N ARG A 311 4.74 24.85 -11.88
CA ARG A 311 5.00 25.88 -10.85
C ARG A 311 4.50 27.22 -11.43
N GLU A 312 3.86 28.19 -10.75
CA GLU A 312 3.84 28.73 -9.36
C GLU A 312 2.72 29.83 -9.31
N PRO A 313 2.42 30.58 -8.20
CA PRO A 313 2.80 30.43 -6.79
C PRO A 313 1.59 30.55 -5.79
N LEU A 314 1.57 29.72 -4.74
CA LEU A 314 0.64 29.85 -3.59
C LEU A 314 1.36 30.31 -2.29
N SER A 315 2.44 31.10 -2.43
CA SER A 315 3.35 31.45 -1.33
C SER A 315 3.00 32.69 -0.50
N ARG A 316 1.80 33.28 -0.62
CA ARG A 316 1.48 34.56 0.08
C ARG A 316 0.41 34.54 1.18
N GLU A 317 -0.41 33.50 1.32
CA GLU A 317 -1.47 33.50 2.36
C GLU A 317 -1.23 32.58 3.56
N TRP A 318 -0.21 31.71 3.53
CA TRP A 318 -0.03 30.70 4.59
C TRP A 318 0.91 31.12 5.73
N GLY A 319 1.58 32.27 5.62
CA GLY A 319 2.64 32.71 6.54
C GLY A 319 2.20 33.43 7.83
N GLN A 320 0.93 33.36 8.26
CA GLN A 320 0.45 34.14 9.43
C GLN A 320 -0.06 33.35 10.63
N TYR A 321 -0.02 32.01 10.63
CA TYR A 321 -0.38 31.24 11.81
C TYR A 321 0.81 30.40 12.28
N PHE A 322 1.09 30.49 13.59
CA PHE A 322 2.06 29.73 14.38
C PHE A 322 3.45 30.36 14.59
N ARG A 323 3.46 31.31 15.55
CA ARG A 323 4.57 31.57 16.48
C ARG A 323 4.12 31.13 17.88
N HIS A 324 5.05 30.59 18.67
CA HIS A 324 4.94 30.08 20.05
C HIS A 324 4.35 28.66 20.16
N GLU A 325 4.91 27.70 20.88
CA GLU A 325 5.92 27.73 21.95
C GLU A 325 6.58 26.35 22.14
N GLN A 326 7.78 26.36 22.72
CA GLN A 326 8.67 25.23 22.96
C GLN A 326 8.41 24.53 24.31
N THR A 327 8.81 23.25 24.35
CA THR A 327 9.31 22.41 25.48
C THR A 327 8.39 21.47 26.29
N ARG A 328 8.92 20.23 26.40
CA ARG A 328 8.73 19.07 27.30
C ARG A 328 7.81 17.94 26.80
N PHE A 329 8.43 16.76 26.71
CA PHE A 329 7.92 15.51 26.14
C PHE A 329 7.22 14.67 27.20
N ASP A 330 5.96 14.31 26.95
CA ASP A 330 5.20 13.33 27.73
C ASP A 330 4.34 12.45 26.78
N GLU A 331 4.32 11.13 27.01
CA GLU A 331 3.70 10.11 26.13
C GLU A 331 2.19 10.31 25.94
N GLU A 332 1.54 11.01 26.87
CA GLU A 332 0.11 11.29 26.84
C GLU A 332 -0.22 12.46 25.88
N GLU A 333 0.69 13.42 25.73
CA GLU A 333 0.55 14.53 24.76
C GLU A 333 0.77 14.05 23.32
N MET A 334 1.59 13.01 23.12
CA MET A 334 1.73 12.34 21.83
C MET A 334 0.40 11.75 21.37
N ARG A 335 -0.41 11.19 22.28
CA ARG A 335 -1.75 10.65 21.95
C ARG A 335 -2.73 11.73 21.48
N THR A 336 -2.69 12.91 22.11
CA THR A 336 -3.56 14.03 21.75
C THR A 336 -3.10 14.74 20.46
N LYS A 337 -1.79 14.87 20.25
CA LYS A 337 -1.24 15.42 18.98
C LYS A 337 -1.37 14.44 17.82
N MET A 338 -1.30 13.12 18.06
CA MET A 338 -1.54 12.09 17.03
C MET A 338 -3.00 12.02 16.58
N SER A 339 -3.99 12.30 17.45
CA SER A 339 -5.38 12.38 17.00
C SER A 339 -5.65 13.58 16.10
N LEU A 340 -4.89 14.67 16.24
CA LEU A 340 -4.94 15.88 15.41
C LEU A 340 -4.11 15.75 14.12
N SER A 341 -2.98 15.02 14.15
CA SER A 341 -2.17 14.67 12.98
C SER A 341 -2.97 13.89 11.92
N LEU A 342 -3.90 13.04 12.35
CA LEU A 342 -4.77 12.26 11.45
C LEU A 342 -5.72 13.09 10.58
N ASP A 343 -5.89 14.38 10.86
CA ASP A 343 -6.85 15.24 10.16
C ASP A 343 -6.23 16.22 9.15
N ASN A 344 -4.90 16.43 9.13
CA ASN A 344 -4.31 17.54 8.35
C ASN A 344 -3.26 17.21 7.29
N HIS A 345 -2.95 15.94 7.01
CA HIS A 345 -1.89 15.63 6.04
C HIS A 345 -2.39 15.51 4.60
N ARG A 346 -1.62 16.12 3.68
CA ARG A 346 -1.78 16.12 2.23
C ARG A 346 -1.10 14.85 1.67
N PHE A 347 -1.62 14.30 0.58
CA PHE A 347 -1.11 13.06 -0.03
C PHE A 347 -0.78 13.28 -1.51
N PHE A 348 0.36 12.74 -1.94
CA PHE A 348 0.77 12.52 -3.33
C PHE A 348 0.83 11.00 -3.58
N ILE A 349 0.60 10.55 -4.82
CA ILE A 349 0.30 9.15 -5.20
C ILE A 349 1.42 8.53 -6.03
#